data_AF-A0A924DFH1-F1
#
_entry.id   AF-A0A924DFH1-F1
#
_cell.length_a   1.000
_cell.length_b   1.000
_cell.length_c   1.000
_cell.angle_alpha   90.00
_cell.angle_beta   90.00
_cell.angle_gamma   90.00
#
_symmetry.space_group_name_H-M   'P 1'
#
loop_
_entity.id
_entity.type
_entity.pdbx_description
1 polymer ?
#
loop_
_entity_poly.entity_id
_entity_poly.type
_entity_poly.pdbx_seq_one_letter_code
_entity_poly.pdbx_strand_id
1 'polypeptide(L)'
;MIDNRSGNLSALTTAGVSGVMSRHISSYAYSWYHCFDPQGNFVTFVRSNSSSGGQYDLYDAYGLRASNSPPNLSDPFMGFGGQAGYVSDGETGLILCGQRYYDPLQGRWITQDPIGRAGGDNLYAYCDGNPVMNFDPSGLQINKQIHIAAAGT
;
A
#
# COMPACT_ATOMS: atom_id res chain seq x y z
N MET A 1 -10.14 -1.64 -13.12
CA MET A 1 -11.29 -0.75 -13.35
C MET A 1 -12.41 -1.25 -12.46
N ILE A 2 -13.08 -0.38 -11.72
CA ILE A 2 -14.30 -0.75 -10.98
C ILE A 2 -15.46 -0.07 -11.71
N ASP A 3 -16.47 -0.83 -12.11
CA ASP A 3 -17.72 -0.34 -12.65
C ASP A 3 -18.77 -0.20 -11.53
N ASN A 4 -19.71 0.73 -11.68
CA ASN A 4 -20.90 0.77 -10.83
C ASN A 4 -21.94 -0.24 -11.35
N ARG A 5 -22.98 -0.53 -10.55
CA ARG A 5 -24.08 -1.43 -10.96
C ARG A 5 -24.79 -1.05 -12.27
N SER A 6 -24.51 0.14 -12.82
CA SER A 6 -25.05 0.65 -14.07
C SER A 6 -24.04 0.60 -15.23
N GLY A 7 -22.89 -0.06 -15.07
CA GLY A 7 -21.87 -0.22 -16.11
C GLY A 7 -20.99 1.00 -16.38
N ASN A 8 -21.10 2.06 -15.56
CA ASN A 8 -20.20 3.21 -15.67
C ASN A 8 -18.95 2.97 -14.83
N LEU A 9 -17.79 3.36 -15.36
CA LEU A 9 -16.55 3.37 -14.58
C LEU A 9 -16.74 4.25 -13.34
N SER A 10 -16.53 3.69 -12.16
CA SER A 10 -16.51 4.43 -10.89
C SER A 10 -15.10 4.90 -10.55
N ALA A 11 -14.09 4.10 -10.90
CA ALA A 11 -12.69 4.49 -10.80
C ALA A 11 -11.79 3.76 -11.81
N LEU A 12 -10.76 4.46 -12.26
CA LEU A 12 -9.67 3.98 -13.09
C LEU A 12 -8.36 4.11 -12.31
N THR A 13 -7.68 2.98 -12.09
CA THR A 13 -6.33 2.94 -11.53
C THR A 13 -5.33 2.70 -12.66
N THR A 14 -4.30 3.52 -12.74
CA THR A 14 -3.16 3.32 -13.64
C THR A 14 -1.99 2.77 -12.83
N ALA A 15 -1.43 1.67 -13.30
CA ALA A 15 -0.25 1.04 -12.73
C ALA A 15 0.78 0.78 -13.83
N GLY A 16 2.06 0.83 -13.49
CA GLY A 16 3.15 0.43 -14.36
C GLY A 16 3.97 -0.69 -13.73
N VAL A 17 5.21 -0.87 -14.20
CA VAL A 17 6.10 -1.95 -13.75
C VAL A 17 6.42 -1.91 -12.26
N SER A 18 6.40 -0.73 -11.66
CA SER A 18 6.65 -0.51 -10.23
C SER A 18 5.39 -0.57 -9.37
N GLY A 19 4.22 -0.80 -9.98
CA GLY A 19 2.93 -0.83 -9.27
C GLY A 19 2.06 0.40 -9.54
N VAL A 20 1.16 0.73 -8.60
CA VAL A 20 0.17 1.81 -8.70
C VAL A 20 0.87 3.16 -8.90
N MET A 21 0.34 3.98 -9.81
CA MET A 21 0.90 5.31 -10.13
C MET A 21 -0.12 6.43 -9.97
N SER A 22 -1.34 6.21 -10.44
CA SER A 22 -2.40 7.23 -10.37
C SER A 22 -3.77 6.60 -10.29
N ARG A 23 -4.75 7.39 -9.84
CA ARG A 23 -6.15 6.99 -9.89
C ARG A 23 -7.04 8.17 -10.24
N HIS A 24 -8.07 7.89 -11.03
CA HIS A 24 -9.17 8.79 -11.31
C HIS A 24 -10.46 8.16 -10.81
N ILE A 25 -11.27 8.91 -10.08
CA ILE A 25 -12.60 8.48 -9.63
C ILE A 25 -13.60 9.38 -10.34
N SER A 26 -14.61 8.80 -10.99
CA SER A 26 -15.48 9.51 -11.93
C SER A 26 -16.33 10.61 -11.29
N SER A 27 -16.50 10.60 -9.97
CA SER A 27 -17.18 11.66 -9.22
C SER A 27 -16.32 12.90 -8.96
N TYR A 28 -15.00 12.84 -9.19
CA TYR A 28 -14.08 13.97 -9.03
C TYR A 28 -13.65 14.51 -10.40
N ALA A 29 -13.43 15.83 -10.48
CA ALA A 29 -12.95 16.49 -11.69
C ALA A 29 -11.41 16.40 -11.87
N TYR A 30 -10.75 15.51 -11.14
CA TYR A 30 -9.30 15.42 -11.10
C TYR A 30 -8.82 14.00 -10.81
N SER A 31 -7.57 13.74 -11.20
CA SER A 31 -6.84 12.51 -10.90
C SER A 31 -5.81 12.76 -9.80
N TRP A 32 -5.55 11.74 -8.99
CA TRP A 32 -4.44 11.70 -8.05
C TRP A 32 -3.23 11.04 -8.73
N TYR A 33 -2.08 11.69 -8.67
CA TYR A 33 -0.79 11.10 -8.99
C TYR A 33 -0.06 10.87 -7.67
N HIS A 34 0.19 9.61 -7.33
CA HIS A 34 0.78 9.24 -6.05
C HIS A 34 2.31 9.39 -6.08
N CYS A 35 2.87 9.81 -4.96
CA CYS A 35 4.31 9.85 -4.70
C CYS A 35 4.59 8.86 -3.56
N PHE A 36 5.51 7.93 -3.79
CA PHE A 36 5.86 6.88 -2.84
C PHE A 36 7.31 7.01 -2.39
N ASP A 37 7.62 6.47 -1.21
CA ASP A 37 8.99 6.27 -0.76
C ASP A 37 9.65 5.06 -1.48
N PRO A 38 10.95 4.80 -1.28
CA PRO A 38 11.63 3.66 -1.91
C PRO A 38 11.09 2.26 -1.51
N GLN A 39 10.33 2.18 -0.41
CA GLN A 39 9.64 0.98 0.06
C GLN A 39 8.24 0.83 -0.57
N GLY A 40 7.78 1.84 -1.31
CA GLY A 40 6.46 1.86 -1.93
C GLY A 40 5.34 2.33 -1.00
N ASN A 41 5.68 2.93 0.15
CA ASN A 41 4.69 3.55 1.03
C ASN A 41 4.27 4.90 0.47
N PHE A 42 2.98 5.20 0.57
CA PHE A 42 2.46 6.48 0.12
C PHE A 42 3.08 7.63 0.93
N VAL A 43 3.61 8.65 0.27
CA VAL A 43 4.16 9.83 0.96
C VAL A 43 3.23 11.01 0.76
N THR A 44 2.87 11.32 -0.48
CA THR A 44 1.98 12.43 -0.82
C THR A 44 1.39 12.20 -2.21
N PHE A 45 0.55 13.10 -2.71
CA PHE A 45 0.04 13.07 -4.08
C PHE A 45 0.10 14.46 -4.72
N VAL A 46 0.00 14.51 -6.04
CA VAL A 46 -0.32 15.71 -6.82
C VAL A 46 -1.65 15.52 -7.52
N ARG A 47 -2.48 16.57 -7.62
CA ARG A 47 -3.74 16.50 -8.38
C ARG A 47 -3.53 16.99 -9.81
N SER A 48 -4.27 16.43 -10.78
CA SER A 48 -4.19 16.86 -12.18
C SER A 48 -4.62 18.31 -12.43
N ASN A 49 -5.38 18.91 -11.51
CA ASN A 49 -5.93 20.26 -11.63
C ASN A 49 -5.31 21.28 -10.66
N SER A 50 -4.35 20.87 -9.82
CA SER A 50 -3.67 21.76 -8.88
C SER A 50 -2.28 21.27 -8.55
N SER A 51 -1.31 22.18 -8.50
CA SER A 51 0.06 21.88 -8.06
C SER A 51 0.20 21.63 -6.55
N SER A 52 -0.90 21.75 -5.79
CA SER A 52 -0.92 21.55 -4.35
C SER A 52 -0.79 20.06 -4.01
N GLY A 53 0.33 19.70 -3.39
CA GLY A 53 0.51 18.39 -2.77
C GLY A 53 -0.37 18.22 -1.53
N GLY A 54 -0.83 16.99 -1.28
CA GLY A 54 -1.48 16.64 -0.03
C GLY A 54 -0.54 16.67 1.18
N GLN A 55 -1.07 16.34 2.36
CA GLN A 55 -0.27 16.08 3.55
C GLN A 55 0.76 14.96 3.29
N TYR A 56 1.92 15.05 3.96
CA TYR A 56 2.94 14.00 3.91
C TYR A 56 2.67 12.95 5.00
N ASP A 57 2.67 11.69 4.60
CA ASP A 57 2.63 10.55 5.51
C ASP A 57 4.00 9.87 5.58
N LEU A 58 4.35 9.42 6.79
CA LEU A 58 5.57 8.66 7.08
C LEU A 58 5.17 7.41 7.85
N TYR A 59 5.91 6.33 7.63
CA TYR A 59 5.63 5.02 8.20
C TYR A 59 6.89 4.49 8.89
N ASP A 60 6.68 3.77 9.98
CA ASP A 60 7.74 2.93 10.52
C ASP A 60 7.93 1.65 9.68
N ALA A 61 8.87 0.80 10.09
CA ALA A 61 9.18 -0.45 9.38
C ALA A 61 7.97 -1.40 9.28
N TYR A 62 7.03 -1.35 10.22
CA TYR A 62 5.84 -2.20 10.24
C TYR A 62 4.60 -1.51 9.66
N GLY A 63 4.76 -0.33 9.07
CA GLY A 63 3.67 0.39 8.43
C GLY A 63 2.77 1.15 9.40
N LEU A 64 3.20 1.35 10.65
CA LEU A 64 2.52 2.27 11.55
C LEU A 64 2.82 3.71 11.11
N ARG A 65 1.76 4.49 10.89
CA ARG A 65 1.88 5.87 10.43
C ARG A 65 2.33 6.79 11.57
N ALA A 66 3.27 7.68 11.29
CA ALA A 66 3.87 8.57 12.29
C ALA A 66 2.97 9.72 12.77
N SER A 67 1.86 9.98 12.07
CA SER A 67 0.92 11.05 12.47
C SER A 67 -0.15 10.53 13.43
N ASN A 68 -0.49 11.31 14.45
CA ASN A 68 -1.54 10.97 15.43
C ASN A 68 -2.99 11.15 14.93
N SER A 69 -3.18 11.54 13.67
CA SER A 69 -4.51 11.66 13.07
C SER A 69 -4.83 10.39 12.28
N PRO A 70 -6.07 9.89 12.26
CA PRO A 70 -6.45 8.79 11.37
C PRO A 70 -6.14 9.16 9.91
N PRO A 71 -5.82 8.20 9.04
CA PRO A 71 -5.51 8.50 7.66
C PRO A 71 -6.78 9.00 6.99
N ASN A 72 -6.75 10.24 6.46
CA ASN A 72 -7.83 10.74 5.63
C ASN A 72 -7.66 10.13 4.23
N LEU A 73 -8.06 8.87 4.11
CA LEU A 73 -7.94 8.11 2.88
C LEU A 73 -8.99 8.60 1.89
N SER A 74 -8.62 9.62 1.10
CA SER A 74 -9.35 9.97 -0.11
C SER A 74 -9.19 8.90 -1.21
N ASP A 75 -8.21 8.01 -1.03
CA ASP A 75 -7.91 6.88 -1.91
C ASP A 75 -7.37 5.68 -1.10
N PRO A 76 -7.74 4.42 -1.44
CA PRO A 76 -7.28 3.23 -0.74
C PRO A 76 -5.78 2.96 -0.85
N PHE A 77 -5.10 3.45 -1.89
CA PHE A 77 -3.66 3.26 -2.10
C PHE A 77 -2.82 4.35 -1.41
N MET A 78 -3.45 5.28 -0.69
CA MET A 78 -2.76 6.32 0.09
C MET A 78 -2.33 5.79 1.47
N GLY A 79 -1.58 4.68 1.48
CA GLY A 79 -1.19 3.98 2.70
C GLY A 79 0.16 3.27 2.61
N PHE A 80 0.47 2.52 3.66
CA PHE A 80 1.64 1.63 3.69
C PHE A 80 1.57 0.61 2.54
N GLY A 81 2.66 0.45 1.80
CA GLY A 81 2.76 -0.43 0.63
C GLY A 81 1.77 -0.13 -0.50
N GLY A 82 1.17 1.06 -0.54
CA GLY A 82 0.15 1.43 -1.53
C GLY A 82 0.62 1.28 -2.98
N GLN A 83 1.91 1.48 -3.24
CA GLN A 83 2.48 1.28 -4.57
C GLN A 83 2.37 -0.17 -5.03
N ALA A 84 2.58 -1.13 -4.11
CA ALA A 84 2.44 -2.56 -4.39
C ALA A 84 0.98 -3.02 -4.49
N GLY A 85 0.02 -2.11 -4.30
CA GLY A 85 -1.40 -2.39 -4.38
C GLY A 85 -2.05 -2.75 -3.05
N TYR A 86 -1.36 -2.51 -1.92
CA TYR A 86 -1.99 -2.60 -0.61
C TYR A 86 -3.13 -1.60 -0.50
N VAL A 87 -4.24 -2.05 0.08
CA VAL A 87 -5.45 -1.25 0.26
C VAL A 87 -5.61 -0.98 1.75
N SER A 88 -5.42 0.28 2.15
CA SER A 88 -5.67 0.69 3.53
C SER A 88 -7.17 0.87 3.77
N ASP A 89 -7.65 0.29 4.86
CA ASP A 89 -9.00 0.48 5.37
C ASP A 89 -8.98 1.57 6.44
N GLY A 90 -9.56 2.73 6.13
CA GLY A 90 -9.59 3.88 7.03
C GLY A 90 -10.55 3.70 8.21
N GLU A 91 -11.49 2.75 8.15
CA GLU A 91 -12.45 2.50 9.22
C GLU A 91 -11.83 1.64 10.33
N THR A 92 -11.02 0.65 9.96
CA THR A 92 -10.43 -0.31 10.90
C THR A 92 -8.95 -0.05 11.19
N GLY A 93 -8.25 0.65 10.30
CA GLY A 93 -6.78 0.78 10.33
C GLY A 93 -6.03 -0.45 9.82
N LEU A 94 -6.75 -1.49 9.37
CA LEU A 94 -6.15 -2.66 8.74
C LEU A 94 -5.74 -2.39 7.30
N ILE A 95 -4.86 -3.23 6.79
CA ILE A 95 -4.36 -3.13 5.42
C ILE A 95 -4.61 -4.46 4.72
N LEU A 96 -5.35 -4.43 3.62
CA LEU A 96 -5.52 -5.59 2.75
C LEU A 96 -4.30 -5.72 1.83
N CYS A 97 -3.51 -6.76 2.04
CA CYS A 97 -2.36 -7.14 1.23
C CYS A 97 -2.73 -8.38 0.42
N GLY A 98 -3.20 -8.20 -0.81
CA GLY A 98 -3.60 -9.30 -1.69
C GLY A 98 -4.68 -10.19 -1.07
N GLN A 99 -4.26 -11.29 -0.44
CA GLN A 99 -5.12 -12.31 0.16
C GLN A 99 -5.33 -12.17 1.69
N ARG A 100 -4.54 -11.34 2.37
CA ARG A 100 -4.57 -11.25 3.84
C ARG A 100 -4.74 -9.83 4.35
N TYR A 101 -5.42 -9.71 5.49
CA TYR A 101 -5.44 -8.47 6.27
C TYR A 101 -4.26 -8.42 7.23
N TYR A 102 -3.55 -7.31 7.20
CA TYR A 102 -2.40 -6.98 8.02
C TYR A 102 -2.80 -5.91 9.04
N ASP A 103 -2.37 -6.10 10.29
CA ASP A 103 -2.51 -5.12 11.36
C ASP A 103 -1.15 -4.42 11.59
N PRO A 104 -0.98 -3.16 11.15
CA PRO A 104 0.26 -2.42 11.36
C PRO A 104 0.51 -2.06 12.83
N LEU A 105 -0.53 -1.99 13.67
CA LEU A 105 -0.37 -1.72 15.10
C LEU A 105 0.28 -2.91 15.82
N GLN A 106 -0.06 -4.14 15.41
CA GLN A 106 0.51 -5.36 15.94
C GLN A 106 1.73 -5.87 15.16
N GLY A 107 1.97 -5.34 13.96
CA GLY A 107 3.05 -5.75 13.08
C GLY A 107 2.87 -7.15 12.49
N ARG A 108 1.63 -7.61 12.26
CA ARG A 108 1.37 -9.02 11.89
C ARG A 108 0.09 -9.23 11.07
N TRP A 109 -0.02 -10.40 10.44
CA TRP A 109 -1.28 -10.85 9.82
C TRP A 109 -2.32 -11.16 10.90
N ILE A 110 -3.60 -10.86 10.63
CA ILE A 110 -4.70 -11.18 11.56
C ILE A 110 -5.27 -12.59 11.35
N THR A 111 -4.95 -13.22 10.21
CA THR A 111 -5.31 -14.60 9.88
C THR A 111 -4.07 -15.44 9.60
N GLN A 112 -4.20 -16.77 9.72
CA GLN A 112 -3.13 -17.70 9.36
C GLN A 112 -2.86 -17.68 7.86
N ASP A 113 -1.60 -17.95 7.50
CA ASP A 113 -1.18 -18.13 6.11
C ASP A 113 -1.99 -19.23 5.39
N PRO A 114 -2.73 -18.91 4.32
CA PRO A 114 -3.48 -19.88 3.53
C PRO A 114 -2.62 -20.97 2.90
N ILE A 115 -1.34 -20.70 2.62
CA ILE A 115 -0.40 -21.72 2.12
C ILE A 115 0.32 -22.47 3.24
N GLY A 116 -0.04 -22.21 4.50
CA GLY A 116 0.50 -22.88 5.67
C GLY A 116 2.00 -22.68 5.80
N ARG A 117 2.72 -23.74 6.19
CA ARG A 117 4.17 -23.70 6.43
C ARG A 117 5.00 -23.40 5.17
N ALA A 118 4.41 -23.43 3.98
CA ALA A 118 5.09 -22.98 2.77
C ALA A 118 5.38 -21.47 2.78
N GLY A 119 4.62 -20.68 3.56
CA GLY A 119 4.85 -19.25 3.78
C GLY A 119 5.83 -18.93 4.91
N GLY A 120 6.27 -19.93 5.68
CA GLY A 120 7.18 -19.78 6.82
C GLY A 120 6.70 -20.51 8.08
N ASP A 121 7.54 -20.54 9.10
CA ASP A 121 7.23 -21.24 10.35
C ASP A 121 6.18 -20.51 11.20
N ASN A 122 6.18 -19.17 11.15
CA ASN A 122 5.18 -18.35 11.82
C ASN A 122 4.09 -17.92 10.83
N LEU A 123 2.95 -18.61 10.89
CA LEU A 123 1.81 -18.39 9.99
C LEU A 123 1.16 -17.00 10.08
N TYR A 124 1.58 -16.18 11.04
CA TYR A 124 1.08 -14.81 11.22
C TYR A 124 2.17 -13.76 11.01
N ALA A 125 3.43 -14.15 10.75
CA ALA A 125 4.51 -13.20 10.58
C ALA A 125 4.38 -12.43 9.26
N TYR A 126 4.41 -11.11 9.34
CA TYR A 126 4.65 -10.28 8.18
C TYR A 126 6.15 -10.28 7.87
N CYS A 127 6.52 -10.55 6.62
CA CYS A 127 7.89 -10.42 6.13
C CYS A 127 8.95 -11.21 6.94
N ASP A 128 8.56 -12.31 7.58
CA ASP A 128 9.39 -13.11 8.50
C ASP A 128 10.01 -12.26 9.63
N GLY A 129 9.30 -11.22 10.07
CA GLY A 129 9.77 -10.29 11.10
C GLY A 129 10.84 -9.29 10.63
N ASN A 130 11.13 -9.21 9.33
CA ASN A 130 12.09 -8.27 8.77
C ASN A 130 11.51 -7.40 7.63
N PRO A 131 10.50 -6.55 7.91
CA PRO A 131 9.85 -5.74 6.90
C PRO A 131 10.71 -4.58 6.35
N VAL A 132 11.92 -4.38 6.87
CA VAL A 132 12.91 -3.44 6.31
C VAL A 132 13.57 -4.02 5.05
N MET A 133 13.77 -5.33 5.01
CA MET A 133 14.48 -6.02 3.92
C MET A 133 13.55 -6.82 3.01
N ASN A 134 12.32 -7.03 3.45
CA ASN A 134 11.35 -7.92 2.85
C ASN A 134 10.01 -7.23 2.69
N PHE A 135 9.22 -7.71 1.74
CA PHE A 135 7.86 -7.25 1.48
C PHE A 135 7.01 -8.41 0.96
N ASP A 136 5.70 -8.45 1.23
CA ASP A 136 4.81 -9.55 0.80
C ASP A 136 3.58 -9.02 0.02
N PRO A 137 3.75 -8.65 -1.28
CA PRO A 137 2.71 -8.02 -2.08
C PRO A 137 1.41 -8.82 -2.19
N SER A 138 1.54 -10.16 -2.23
CA SER A 138 0.41 -11.08 -2.40
C SER A 138 -0.27 -11.42 -1.09
N GLY A 139 0.39 -11.15 0.04
CA GLY A 139 0.01 -11.67 1.34
C GLY A 139 0.13 -13.18 1.38
N LEU A 140 1.11 -13.79 0.71
CA LEU A 140 1.37 -15.24 0.72
C LEU A 140 2.87 -15.57 0.68
N GLN A 141 3.69 -14.73 0.05
CA GLN A 141 5.10 -15.04 -0.20
C GLN A 141 5.98 -13.82 -0.04
N ILE A 142 7.08 -14.02 0.69
CA ILE A 142 8.01 -12.96 1.01
C ILE A 142 8.95 -12.72 -0.18
N ASN A 143 8.95 -11.47 -0.66
CA ASN A 143 9.88 -10.98 -1.65
C ASN A 143 10.95 -10.14 -0.95
N LYS A 144 12.21 -10.28 -1.38
CA LYS A 144 13.29 -9.42 -0.90
C LYS A 144 13.23 -8.07 -1.60
N GLN A 145 13.40 -7.00 -0.85
CA GLN A 145 13.56 -5.67 -1.42
C GLN A 145 14.95 -5.63 -2.10
N ILE A 146 14.95 -5.45 -3.41
CA ILE A 146 16.19 -5.22 -4.17
C ILE A 146 16.64 -3.79 -3.91
N HIS A 147 17.55 -3.63 -2.95
CA HIS A 147 18.32 -2.40 -2.87
C HIS A 147 19.23 -2.38 -4.11
N ILE A 148 18.97 -1.45 -5.04
CA ILE A 148 19.99 -1.06 -6.01
C ILE A 148 21.08 -0.40 -5.18
N ALA A 149 22.07 -1.19 -4.75
CA ALA A 149 23.28 -0.63 -4.20
C ALA A 149 23.84 0.29 -5.29
N ALA A 150 23.87 1.60 -5.02
CA ALA A 150 24.73 2.47 -5.81
C ALA A 150 26.14 1.90 -5.63
N ALA A 151 26.64 1.21 -6.65
CA ALA A 151 28.03 0.83 -6.72
C ALA A 151 28.80 2.15 -6.72
N GLY A 152 29.36 2.51 -5.56
CA GLY A 152 30.23 3.66 -5.42
C GLY A 152 31.37 3.54 -6.42
N THR A 153 31.57 4.61 -7.18
CA THR A 153 32.77 4.84 -8.00
C THR A 153 33.79 5.61 -7.20
#